data_AF-A0A821JLN7-F1
#
_entry.id   AF-A0A821JLN7-F1
#
_cell.length_a   1.000
_cell.length_b   1.000
_cell.length_c   1.000
_cell.angle_alpha   90.00
_cell.angle_beta   90.00
_cell.angle_gamma   90.00
#
_symmetry.space_group_name_H-M   'P 1'
#
loop_
_entity.id
_entity.type
_entity.pdbx_description
1 polymer ?
#
loop_
_entity_poly.entity_id
_entity_poly.type
_entity_poly.pdbx_seq_one_letter_code
_entity_poly.pdbx_strand_id
1 'polypeptide(L)'
;MKYENEKLNILNENLSIKKSQNNIDKFLNELKHIKLSIGKLTLFRILFCLLILLIILFRGHFICLIGFLNCYLTWPFTSPVHIKIDLLNLSIKPGEHEYIPRRMHHILLGPLSSSPPSSWISARNSCIELHSNFEKHYYWTDNNSKEFLENNYPWFLKTWNSYKTNVQKADSLRYFLLHYYGGIFLDMDLYCLHKLDGLFHYLDNRVSSDEHIFKNHIISFMPRSTS
;
A
#
# COMPACT_ATOMS: atom_id res chain seq x y z
N MET A 1 -64.22 5.13 -82.52
CA MET A 1 -63.17 4.11 -82.31
C MET A 1 -61.75 4.67 -82.22
N LYS A 2 -61.22 5.47 -83.17
CA LYS A 2 -59.82 5.95 -83.11
C LYS A 2 -59.51 6.88 -81.92
N TYR A 3 -60.38 7.84 -81.64
CA TYR A 3 -60.21 8.82 -80.55
C TYR A 3 -60.27 8.18 -79.14
N GLU A 4 -61.15 7.19 -78.93
CA GLU A 4 -61.23 6.49 -77.65
C GLU A 4 -60.00 5.62 -77.36
N ASN A 5 -59.45 4.96 -78.38
CA ASN A 5 -58.21 4.17 -78.25
C ASN A 5 -57.00 5.04 -77.89
N GLU A 6 -56.91 6.24 -78.46
CA GLU A 6 -55.83 7.19 -78.16
C GLU A 6 -55.91 7.70 -76.71
N LYS A 7 -57.12 8.01 -76.24
CA LYS A 7 -57.37 8.39 -74.84
C LYS A 7 -57.05 7.25 -73.86
N LEU A 8 -57.34 6.00 -74.24
CA LEU A 8 -57.02 4.81 -73.44
C LEU A 8 -55.50 4.59 -73.32
N ASN A 9 -54.75 4.80 -74.42
CA ASN A 9 -53.30 4.69 -74.42
C ASN A 9 -52.64 5.74 -73.52
N ILE A 10 -53.07 7.00 -73.62
CA ILE A 10 -52.57 8.09 -72.75
C ILE A 10 -52.88 7.80 -71.28
N LEU A 11 -54.05 7.24 -70.95
CA LEU A 11 -54.40 6.87 -69.58
C LEU A 11 -53.50 5.75 -69.03
N ASN A 12 -53.23 4.73 -69.85
CA ASN A 12 -52.35 3.62 -69.48
C ASN A 12 -50.89 4.07 -69.31
N GLU A 13 -50.43 4.99 -70.16
CA GLU A 13 -49.08 5.56 -70.09
C GLU A 13 -48.90 6.37 -68.78
N ASN A 14 -49.88 7.22 -68.45
CA ASN A 14 -49.90 7.96 -67.17
C ASN A 14 -49.97 7.03 -65.95
N LEU A 15 -50.74 5.94 -66.02
CA LEU A 15 -50.77 4.92 -64.97
C LEU A 15 -49.41 4.23 -64.80
N SER A 16 -48.71 3.96 -65.89
CA SER A 16 -47.37 3.37 -65.87
C SER A 16 -46.35 4.32 -65.23
N ILE A 17 -46.42 5.62 -65.56
CA ILE A 17 -45.55 6.67 -65.01
C ILE A 17 -45.79 6.82 -63.51
N LYS A 18 -47.06 6.85 -63.08
CA LYS A 18 -47.42 6.96 -61.66
C LYS A 18 -46.95 5.75 -60.85
N LYS A 19 -47.02 4.55 -61.44
CA LYS A 19 -46.51 3.31 -60.84
C LYS A 19 -44.98 3.32 -60.74
N SER A 20 -44.30 3.84 -61.76
CA SER A 20 -42.84 4.03 -61.77
C SER A 20 -42.40 5.01 -60.67
N GLN A 21 -43.05 6.17 -60.56
CA GLN A 21 -42.78 7.16 -59.51
C GLN A 21 -42.96 6.58 -58.09
N ASN A 22 -44.05 5.85 -57.84
CA ASN A 22 -44.25 5.18 -56.55
C ASN A 22 -43.15 4.16 -56.21
N ASN A 23 -42.64 3.42 -57.20
CA ASN A 23 -41.55 2.49 -56.99
C ASN A 23 -40.23 3.22 -56.67
N ILE A 24 -39.97 4.36 -57.31
CA ILE A 24 -38.80 5.20 -57.04
C ILE A 24 -38.89 5.78 -55.63
N ASP A 25 -40.04 6.32 -55.22
CA ASP A 25 -40.23 6.88 -53.88
C ASP A 25 -40.08 5.82 -52.79
N LYS A 26 -40.58 4.60 -53.03
CA LYS A 26 -40.37 3.46 -52.14
C LYS A 26 -38.87 3.12 -52.01
N PHE A 27 -38.15 3.06 -53.12
CA PHE A 27 -36.71 2.79 -53.12
C PHE A 27 -35.89 3.88 -52.42
N LEU A 28 -36.23 5.15 -52.65
CA LEU A 28 -35.58 6.28 -51.97
C LEU A 28 -35.81 6.24 -50.45
N ASN A 29 -37.01 5.85 -50.00
CA ASN A 29 -37.30 5.67 -48.58
C ASN A 29 -36.51 4.50 -47.96
N GLU A 30 -36.37 3.37 -48.66
CA GLU A 30 -35.53 2.25 -48.21
C GLU A 30 -34.06 2.66 -48.10
N LEU A 31 -33.52 3.38 -49.10
CA LEU A 31 -32.15 3.91 -49.04
C LEU A 31 -31.94 4.89 -47.88
N LYS A 32 -32.94 5.71 -47.57
CA LYS A 32 -32.90 6.64 -46.43
C LYS A 32 -32.87 5.89 -45.10
N HIS A 33 -33.67 4.82 -44.98
CA HIS A 33 -33.65 3.94 -43.81
C HIS A 33 -32.30 3.22 -43.65
N ILE A 34 -31.72 2.73 -44.74
CA ILE A 34 -30.40 2.08 -44.73
C ILE A 34 -29.31 3.06 -44.29
N LYS A 35 -29.25 4.28 -44.85
CA LYS A 35 -28.30 5.31 -44.44
C LYS A 35 -28.44 5.69 -42.96
N LEU A 36 -29.68 5.81 -42.46
CA LEU A 36 -29.95 6.10 -41.06
C LEU A 36 -29.49 4.96 -40.14
N SER A 37 -29.70 3.71 -40.54
CA SER A 37 -29.25 2.53 -39.80
C SER A 37 -27.72 2.45 -39.72
N ILE A 38 -27.02 2.67 -40.85
CA ILE A 38 -25.56 2.73 -40.91
C ILE A 38 -25.02 3.85 -40.01
N GLY A 39 -25.64 5.04 -40.03
CA GLY A 39 -25.26 6.16 -39.18
C GLY A 39 -25.41 5.89 -37.67
N LYS A 40 -26.43 5.14 -37.27
CA LYS A 40 -26.59 4.72 -35.86
C LYS A 40 -25.52 3.71 -35.44
N LEU A 41 -25.18 2.78 -36.33
CA LEU A 41 -24.15 1.76 -36.05
C LEU A 41 -22.75 2.38 -35.95
N THR A 42 -22.42 3.35 -36.81
CA THR A 42 -21.14 4.08 -36.72
C THR A 42 -21.08 4.94 -35.46
N LEU A 43 -22.16 5.62 -35.08
CA LEU A 43 -22.24 6.37 -33.83
C LEU A 43 -22.02 5.46 -32.61
N PHE A 44 -22.66 4.29 -32.58
CA PHE A 44 -22.48 3.32 -31.50
C PHE A 44 -21.03 2.84 -31.39
N ARG A 45 -20.38 2.55 -32.52
CA ARG A 45 -18.95 2.18 -32.56
C ARG A 45 -18.05 3.29 -32.01
N ILE A 46 -18.31 4.55 -32.38
CA ILE A 46 -17.55 5.70 -31.89
C ILE A 46 -17.71 5.85 -30.38
N LEU A 47 -18.96 5.80 -29.87
CA LEU A 47 -19.25 5.88 -28.43
C LEU A 47 -18.57 4.75 -27.65
N PHE A 48 -18.58 3.53 -28.20
CA PHE A 48 -17.91 2.38 -27.61
C PHE A 48 -16.39 2.56 -27.56
N CYS A 49 -15.77 3.06 -28.63
CA CYS A 49 -14.34 3.37 -28.66
C CYS A 49 -13.97 4.48 -27.66
N LEU A 50 -14.79 5.52 -27.54
CA LEU A 50 -14.58 6.59 -26.55
C LEU A 50 -14.68 6.08 -25.11
N LEU A 51 -15.63 5.17 -24.84
CA LEU A 51 -15.75 4.53 -23.53
C LEU A 51 -14.51 3.69 -23.19
N ILE A 52 -14.01 2.89 -24.14
CA ILE A 52 -12.77 2.11 -23.94
C ILE A 52 -11.58 3.05 -23.69
N LEU A 53 -11.45 4.13 -24.46
CA LEU A 53 -10.38 5.11 -24.27
C LEU A 53 -10.44 5.75 -22.88
N LEU A 54 -11.64 6.11 -22.41
CA LEU A 54 -11.86 6.62 -21.07
C LEU A 54 -11.39 5.60 -20.02
N ILE A 55 -11.80 4.33 -20.13
CA ILE A 55 -11.38 3.27 -19.20
C ILE A 55 -9.86 3.13 -19.18
N ILE A 56 -9.19 3.20 -20.34
CA ILE A 56 -7.72 3.11 -20.43
C ILE A 56 -7.04 4.31 -19.75
N LEU A 57 -7.51 5.53 -20.02
CA LEU A 57 -6.97 6.76 -19.42
C LEU A 57 -7.14 6.76 -17.89
N PHE A 58 -8.27 6.28 -17.39
CA PHE A 58 -8.60 6.28 -15.97
C PHE A 58 -8.25 4.96 -15.25
N ARG A 59 -7.64 3.99 -15.93
CA ARG A 59 -7.32 2.67 -15.35
C ARG A 59 -6.47 2.77 -14.08
N GLY A 60 -5.49 3.67 -14.07
CA GLY A 60 -4.66 3.93 -12.89
C GLY A 60 -5.46 4.47 -11.70
N HIS A 61 -6.37 5.41 -11.95
CA HIS A 61 -7.24 5.98 -10.92
C HIS A 61 -8.19 4.92 -10.34
N PHE A 62 -8.76 4.05 -11.18
CA PHE A 62 -9.60 2.94 -10.74
C PHE A 62 -8.84 1.93 -9.86
N ILE A 63 -7.59 1.60 -10.22
CA ILE A 63 -6.73 0.73 -9.41
C ILE A 63 -6.44 1.36 -8.05
N CYS A 64 -6.11 2.66 -8.03
CA CYS A 64 -5.90 3.37 -6.77
C CYS A 64 -7.16 3.38 -5.91
N LEU A 65 -8.33 3.68 -6.49
CA LEU A 65 -9.61 3.70 -5.79
C LEU A 65 -9.94 2.34 -5.17
N ILE A 66 -9.80 1.25 -5.93
CA ILE A 66 -10.01 -0.11 -5.42
C ILE A 66 -9.00 -0.41 -4.30
N GLY A 67 -7.75 0.01 -4.44
CA GLY A 67 -6.73 -0.10 -3.39
C GLY A 67 -7.15 0.60 -2.10
N PHE A 68 -7.61 1.85 -2.19
CA PHE A 68 -8.12 2.60 -1.03
C PHE A 68 -9.34 1.92 -0.40
N LEU A 69 -10.30 1.47 -1.22
CA LEU A 69 -11.49 0.81 -0.72
C LEU A 69 -11.16 -0.53 -0.06
N ASN A 70 -10.27 -1.33 -0.66
CA ASN A 70 -9.78 -2.55 -0.03
C ASN A 70 -9.07 -2.25 1.29
N CYS A 71 -8.15 -1.28 1.32
CA CYS A 71 -7.49 -0.88 2.56
C CYS A 71 -8.50 -0.49 3.64
N TYR A 72 -9.57 0.23 3.29
CA TYR A 72 -10.62 0.62 4.21
C TYR A 72 -11.48 -0.57 4.68
N LEU A 73 -11.87 -1.45 3.76
CA LEU A 73 -12.70 -2.62 4.06
C LEU A 73 -11.96 -3.73 4.81
N THR A 74 -10.68 -3.91 4.52
CA THR A 74 -9.80 -4.85 5.23
C THR A 74 -9.14 -4.22 6.45
N TRP A 75 -9.36 -2.93 6.70
CA TRP A 75 -8.87 -2.30 7.92
C TRP A 75 -9.56 -2.99 9.09
N PRO A 76 -8.80 -3.66 9.99
CA PRO A 76 -9.42 -4.25 11.16
C PRO A 76 -9.99 -3.09 12.00
N PHE A 77 -11.31 -3.08 12.20
CA PHE A 77 -12.02 -2.07 13.01
C PHE A 77 -11.62 -2.12 14.50
N THR A 78 -10.68 -2.98 14.87
CA THR A 78 -9.98 -2.92 16.15
C THR A 78 -9.00 -1.76 16.09
N SER A 79 -9.31 -0.67 16.80
CA SER A 79 -8.32 0.36 17.13
C SER A 79 -7.01 -0.31 17.57
N PRO A 80 -5.83 0.26 17.24
CA PRO A 80 -4.60 -0.19 17.88
C PRO A 80 -4.88 -0.15 19.38
N VAL A 81 -4.66 -1.28 20.05
CA VAL A 81 -4.99 -1.44 21.46
C VAL A 81 -4.41 -0.25 22.20
N HIS A 82 -5.27 0.63 22.71
CA HIS A 82 -4.87 1.68 23.63
C HIS A 82 -4.54 0.99 24.94
N ILE A 83 -3.38 0.32 25.01
CA ILE A 83 -2.92 -0.28 26.25
C ILE A 83 -2.49 0.88 27.13
N LYS A 84 -3.40 1.29 28.01
CA LYS A 84 -3.09 2.18 29.13
C LYS A 84 -2.30 1.34 30.14
N ILE A 85 -1.02 1.13 29.90
CA ILE A 85 -0.15 0.41 30.84
C ILE A 85 0.13 1.37 32.00
N ASP A 86 -0.52 1.12 33.12
CA ASP A 86 -0.17 1.78 34.38
C ASP A 86 1.09 1.11 34.93
N LEU A 87 2.24 1.66 34.53
CA LEU A 87 3.58 1.13 34.81
C LEU A 87 3.92 1.11 36.31
N LEU A 88 3.19 1.85 37.15
CA LEU A 88 3.47 1.97 38.59
C LEU A 88 3.02 0.76 39.42
N ASN A 89 2.05 -0.02 38.94
CA ASN A 89 1.48 -1.15 39.70
C ASN A 89 2.06 -2.52 39.34
N LEU A 90 3.10 -2.56 38.49
CA LEU A 90 3.63 -3.80 37.92
C LEU A 90 4.79 -4.42 38.71
N SER A 91 4.96 -4.12 39.99
CA SER A 91 6.01 -4.73 40.83
C SER A 91 5.69 -6.19 41.20
N ILE A 92 5.91 -7.10 40.26
CA ILE A 92 5.93 -8.56 40.51
C ILE A 92 7.41 -8.98 40.58
N LYS A 93 7.71 -10.06 41.30
CA LYS A 93 9.08 -10.57 41.44
C LYS A 93 9.47 -11.41 40.21
N PRO A 94 10.70 -11.29 39.69
CA PRO A 94 11.15 -12.04 38.52
C PRO A 94 11.25 -13.55 38.80
N GLY A 95 10.55 -14.37 38.01
CA GLY A 95 10.72 -15.83 37.93
C GLY A 95 11.77 -16.24 36.88
N GLU A 96 12.21 -17.49 36.87
CA GLU A 96 13.25 -18.01 35.95
C GLU A 96 12.74 -18.16 34.49
N HIS A 97 12.55 -17.05 33.77
CA HIS A 97 12.09 -17.03 32.37
C HIS A 97 13.08 -16.29 31.44
N GLU A 98 12.93 -16.48 30.13
CA GLU A 98 13.77 -15.83 29.11
C GLU A 98 13.45 -14.32 29.06
N TYR A 99 14.29 -13.52 29.73
CA TYR A 99 14.14 -12.07 29.83
C TYR A 99 14.47 -11.37 28.51
N ILE A 100 13.75 -10.29 28.19
CA ILE A 100 14.15 -9.39 27.11
C ILE A 100 15.49 -8.75 27.51
N PRO A 101 16.57 -8.94 26.73
CA PRO A 101 17.87 -8.37 27.05
C PRO A 101 17.81 -6.86 27.21
N ARG A 102 18.55 -6.30 28.17
CA ARG A 102 18.59 -4.84 28.38
C ARG A 102 19.54 -4.20 27.38
N ARG A 103 19.15 -4.23 26.11
CA ARG A 103 19.91 -3.70 24.96
C ARG A 103 19.01 -2.80 24.14
N MET A 104 19.54 -1.66 23.73
CA MET A 104 18.80 -0.64 23.00
C MET A 104 19.42 -0.41 21.63
N HIS A 105 18.60 -0.41 20.59
CA HIS A 105 19.00 -0.28 19.20
C HIS A 105 18.41 1.00 18.61
N HIS A 106 19.27 1.86 18.06
CA HIS A 106 18.85 2.96 17.22
C HIS A 106 19.51 2.82 15.85
N ILE A 107 18.75 3.12 14.79
CA ILE A 107 19.22 3.01 13.40
C ILE A 107 19.16 4.39 12.76
N LEU A 108 20.26 4.83 12.15
CA LEU A 108 20.28 6.00 11.27
C LEU A 108 21.10 5.69 10.02
N LEU A 109 20.41 5.60 8.88
CA LEU A 109 21.02 5.23 7.59
C LEU A 109 21.00 6.39 6.60
N GLY A 110 21.95 6.35 5.68
CA GLY A 110 22.12 7.30 4.58
C GLY A 110 22.72 8.63 4.98
N PRO A 111 22.46 9.70 4.20
CA PRO A 111 23.15 10.99 4.37
C PRO A 111 22.99 11.61 5.76
N LEU A 112 21.86 11.36 6.44
CA LEU A 112 21.62 11.83 7.80
C LEU A 112 22.56 11.19 8.82
N SER A 113 23.11 10.01 8.56
CA SER A 113 24.08 9.38 9.47
C SER A 113 25.34 10.22 9.64
N SER A 114 25.73 11.02 8.64
CA SER A 114 26.92 11.86 8.68
C SER A 114 26.69 13.19 9.42
N SER A 115 25.45 13.67 9.42
CA SER A 115 25.07 14.91 10.11
C SER A 115 23.63 14.80 10.64
N PRO A 116 23.43 14.06 11.74
CA PRO A 116 22.09 13.86 12.29
C PRO A 116 21.49 15.18 12.81
N PRO A 117 20.17 15.39 12.70
CA PRO A 117 19.51 16.53 13.32
C PRO A 117 19.80 16.56 14.83
N SER A 118 20.11 17.75 15.37
CA SER A 118 20.43 17.91 16.80
C SER A 118 19.29 17.46 17.71
N SER A 119 18.03 17.69 17.30
CA SER A 119 16.85 17.23 18.03
C SER A 119 16.79 15.70 18.17
N TRP A 120 17.26 14.95 17.17
CA TRP A 120 17.31 13.48 17.21
C TRP A 120 18.44 12.98 18.11
N ILE A 121 19.59 13.66 18.09
CA ILE A 121 20.67 13.36 19.03
C ILE A 121 20.21 13.60 20.47
N SER A 122 19.53 14.72 20.73
CA SER A 122 18.96 15.00 22.05
C SER A 122 17.90 13.97 22.46
N ALA A 123 17.02 13.59 21.55
CA ALA A 123 16.00 12.55 21.78
C ALA A 123 16.65 11.22 22.16
N ARG A 124 17.58 10.72 21.33
CA ARG A 124 18.36 9.51 21.59
C ARG A 124 19.11 9.57 22.93
N ASN A 125 19.76 10.70 23.22
CA ASN A 125 20.53 10.85 24.45
C ASN A 125 19.64 10.82 25.69
N SER A 126 18.42 11.41 25.63
CA SER A 126 17.45 11.29 26.72
C SER A 126 17.13 9.83 27.06
N CYS A 127 17.05 8.96 26.05
CA CYS A 127 16.85 7.53 26.23
C CYS A 127 18.07 6.81 26.80
N ILE A 128 19.27 7.15 26.35
CA ILE A 128 20.51 6.54 26.82
C ILE A 128 20.81 6.92 28.27
N GLU A 129 20.65 8.19 28.62
CA GLU A 129 20.88 8.68 29.97
C GLU A 129 19.92 8.01 30.97
N LEU A 130 18.63 7.95 30.61
CA LEU A 130 17.59 7.36 31.44
C LEU A 130 17.76 5.84 31.63
N HIS A 131 18.40 5.17 30.66
CA HIS A 131 18.63 3.72 30.63
C HIS A 131 20.12 3.36 30.65
N SER A 132 20.94 4.17 31.33
CA SER A 132 22.39 3.98 31.42
C SER A 132 22.83 2.65 32.04
N ASN A 133 21.91 1.95 32.72
CA ASN A 133 22.09 0.62 33.27
C ASN A 133 21.93 -0.53 32.25
N PHE A 134 21.60 -0.23 30.99
CA PHE A 134 21.47 -1.26 29.96
C PHE A 134 22.84 -1.85 29.61
N GLU A 135 22.86 -3.13 29.24
CA GLU A 135 24.08 -3.85 28.83
C GLU A 135 24.75 -3.17 27.64
N LYS A 136 23.94 -2.69 26.69
CA LYS A 136 24.45 -2.09 25.45
C LYS A 136 23.46 -1.12 24.81
N HIS A 137 23.99 0.01 24.34
CA HIS A 137 23.31 0.90 23.42
C HIS A 137 23.98 0.82 22.05
N TYR A 138 23.30 0.22 21.07
CA TYR A 138 23.77 0.12 19.70
C TYR A 138 23.35 1.34 18.88
N TYR A 139 24.22 1.71 17.95
CA TYR A 139 23.96 2.72 16.94
C TYR A 139 24.33 2.15 15.57
N TRP A 140 23.32 1.99 14.73
CA TRP A 140 23.45 1.33 13.44
C TRP A 140 23.50 2.34 12.31
N THR A 141 24.58 2.28 11.54
CA THR A 141 24.89 3.09 10.36
C THR A 141 24.97 2.20 9.12
N ASP A 142 25.08 2.76 7.92
CA ASP A 142 25.15 1.97 6.69
C ASP A 142 26.24 0.90 6.73
N ASN A 143 27.42 1.23 7.26
CA ASN A 143 28.57 0.34 7.26
C ASN A 143 28.38 -0.86 8.19
N ASN A 144 28.08 -0.62 9.47
CA ASN A 144 27.95 -1.71 10.44
C ASN A 144 26.66 -2.52 10.22
N SER A 145 25.62 -1.93 9.64
CA SER A 145 24.39 -2.63 9.27
C SER A 145 24.63 -3.60 8.12
N LYS A 146 25.36 -3.14 7.11
CA LYS A 146 25.73 -3.97 5.96
C LYS A 146 26.64 -5.12 6.39
N GLU A 147 27.67 -4.84 7.16
CA GLU A 147 28.58 -5.86 7.71
C GLU A 147 27.81 -6.90 8.56
N PHE A 148 26.91 -6.43 9.42
CA PHE A 148 26.06 -7.32 10.22
C PHE A 148 25.20 -8.25 9.35
N LEU A 149 24.56 -7.71 8.31
CA LEU A 149 23.76 -8.51 7.38
C LEU A 149 24.62 -9.46 6.56
N GLU A 150 25.79 -9.04 6.10
CA GLU A 150 26.74 -9.90 5.37
C GLU A 150 27.18 -11.09 6.21
N ASN A 151 27.49 -10.86 7.48
CA ASN A 151 28.00 -11.91 8.37
C ASN A 151 26.92 -12.86 8.88
N ASN A 152 25.70 -12.36 9.14
CA ASN A 152 24.67 -13.13 9.86
C ASN A 152 23.47 -13.51 8.98
N TYR A 153 23.18 -12.74 7.92
CA TYR A 153 22.02 -12.94 7.04
C TYR A 153 22.38 -12.69 5.56
N PRO A 154 23.42 -13.35 5.01
CA PRO A 154 23.92 -13.06 3.66
C PRO A 154 22.86 -13.22 2.57
N TRP A 155 21.89 -14.12 2.78
CA TRP A 155 20.75 -14.33 1.90
C TRP A 155 19.86 -13.09 1.73
N PHE A 156 19.81 -12.20 2.72
CA PHE A 156 18.96 -11.00 2.70
C PHE A 156 19.63 -9.80 2.04
N LEU A 157 20.96 -9.81 1.87
CA LEU A 157 21.73 -8.65 1.44
C LEU A 157 21.27 -8.11 0.07
N LYS A 158 20.94 -8.99 -0.87
CA LYS A 158 20.41 -8.60 -2.19
C LYS A 158 19.09 -7.83 -2.06
N THR A 159 18.20 -8.30 -1.19
CA THR A 159 16.91 -7.65 -0.91
C THR A 159 17.12 -6.31 -0.23
N TRP A 160 17.97 -6.26 0.81
CA TRP A 160 18.28 -5.02 1.53
C TRP A 160 18.86 -3.94 0.61
N ASN A 161 19.77 -4.32 -0.29
CA ASN A 161 20.34 -3.42 -1.29
C ASN A 161 19.33 -2.94 -2.35
N SER A 162 18.26 -3.70 -2.60
CA SER A 162 17.23 -3.34 -3.58
C SER A 162 16.23 -2.30 -3.06
N TYR A 163 16.20 -2.02 -1.76
CA TYR A 163 15.32 -1.01 -1.19
C TYR A 163 15.67 0.40 -1.68
N LYS A 164 14.63 1.14 -2.06
CA LYS A 164 14.76 2.47 -2.66
C LYS A 164 15.03 3.55 -1.62
N THR A 165 14.56 3.34 -0.39
CA THR A 165 14.67 4.33 0.68
C THR A 165 15.39 3.78 1.90
N ASN A 166 16.06 4.67 2.63
CA ASN A 166 16.74 4.31 3.88
C ASN A 166 15.76 3.91 4.99
N VAL A 167 14.53 4.44 4.95
CA VAL A 167 13.45 4.04 5.87
C VAL A 167 13.12 2.56 5.68
N GLN A 168 12.94 2.10 4.43
CA GLN A 168 12.71 0.66 4.14
C GLN A 168 13.87 -0.23 4.63
N LYS A 169 15.11 0.26 4.49
CA LYS A 169 16.30 -0.43 4.99
C LYS A 169 16.32 -0.51 6.52
N ALA A 170 15.98 0.57 7.22
CA ALA A 170 15.90 0.59 8.68
C ALA A 170 14.74 -0.28 9.20
N ASP A 171 13.58 -0.22 8.54
CA ASP A 171 12.38 -0.99 8.88
C ASP A 171 12.59 -2.50 8.74
N SER A 172 13.37 -2.92 7.77
CA SER A 172 13.76 -4.34 7.66
C SER A 172 14.84 -4.70 8.66
N LEU A 173 15.89 -3.89 8.78
CA LEU A 173 17.05 -4.14 9.65
C LEU A 173 16.64 -4.34 11.13
N ARG A 174 15.68 -3.57 11.65
CA ARG A 174 15.24 -3.67 13.05
C ARG A 174 14.89 -5.12 13.45
N TYR A 175 14.28 -5.88 12.55
CA TYR A 175 13.86 -7.25 12.84
C TYR A 175 15.05 -8.21 12.94
N PHE A 176 16.05 -8.04 12.08
CA PHE A 176 17.27 -8.87 12.13
C PHE A 176 18.09 -8.57 13.40
N LEU A 177 18.15 -7.30 13.79
CA LEU A 177 18.82 -6.87 15.01
C LEU A 177 18.14 -7.46 16.25
N LEU A 178 16.82 -7.35 16.33
CA LEU A 178 16.04 -7.90 17.43
C LEU A 178 16.08 -9.43 17.47
N HIS A 179 16.03 -10.10 16.31
CA HIS A 179 16.19 -11.54 16.24
C HIS A 179 17.56 -12.00 16.76
N TYR A 180 18.64 -11.31 16.35
CA TYR A 180 20.00 -11.72 16.71
C TYR A 180 20.40 -11.33 18.14
N TYR A 181 20.14 -10.07 18.53
CA TYR A 181 20.61 -9.51 19.80
C TYR A 181 19.55 -9.55 20.90
N GLY A 182 18.27 -9.71 20.56
CA GLY A 182 17.15 -9.39 21.42
C GLY A 182 17.07 -7.88 21.72
N GLY A 183 16.34 -7.53 22.76
CA GLY A 183 16.30 -6.18 23.32
C GLY A 183 15.20 -5.31 22.75
N ILE A 184 15.43 -4.00 22.70
CA ILE A 184 14.47 -3.00 22.24
C ILE A 184 15.04 -2.12 21.12
N PHE A 185 14.22 -1.83 20.13
CA PHE A 185 14.45 -0.83 19.11
C PHE A 185 13.59 0.41 19.38
N LEU A 186 14.21 1.59 19.27
CA LEU A 186 13.55 2.89 19.36
C LEU A 186 13.96 3.76 18.17
N ASP A 187 13.01 4.53 17.64
CA ASP A 187 13.31 5.53 16.61
C ASP A 187 14.21 6.65 17.16
N MET A 188 15.01 7.26 16.28
CA MET A 188 16.00 8.29 16.62
C MET A 188 15.38 9.60 17.12
N ASP A 189 14.09 9.83 16.87
CA ASP A 189 13.38 11.07 17.18
C ASP A 189 12.46 10.96 18.40
N LEU A 190 12.59 9.88 19.18
CA LEU A 190 11.81 9.65 20.40
C LEU A 190 12.54 10.11 21.66
N TYR A 191 11.86 10.93 22.44
CA TYR A 191 12.31 11.30 23.79
C TYR A 191 11.81 10.27 24.80
N CYS A 192 12.71 9.80 25.66
CA CYS A 192 12.33 8.95 26.79
C CYS A 192 12.00 9.82 28.00
N LEU A 193 10.73 9.79 28.40
CA LEU A 193 10.26 10.53 29.58
C LEU A 193 10.27 9.67 30.86
N HIS A 194 10.16 8.36 30.70
CA HIS A 194 10.10 7.40 31.80
C HIS A 194 10.96 6.19 31.52
N LYS A 195 11.44 5.57 32.59
CA LYS A 195 12.16 4.32 32.56
C LYS A 195 11.26 3.21 32.00
N LEU A 196 11.81 2.41 31.09
CA LEU A 196 11.15 1.28 30.46
C LEU A 196 11.14 0.03 31.35
N ASP A 197 11.75 0.08 32.54
CA ASP A 197 11.84 -1.06 33.46
C ASP A 197 10.49 -1.73 33.72
N GLY A 198 9.42 -0.93 33.95
CA GLY A 198 8.07 -1.45 34.14
C GLY A 198 7.50 -2.14 32.89
N LEU A 199 7.83 -1.64 31.69
CA LEU A 199 7.43 -2.25 30.43
C LEU A 199 8.14 -3.58 30.24
N PHE A 200 9.47 -3.60 30.36
CA PHE A 200 10.21 -4.86 30.26
C PHE A 200 9.71 -5.88 31.26
N HIS A 201 9.52 -5.49 32.53
CA HIS A 201 9.01 -6.41 33.52
C HIS A 201 7.61 -6.96 33.19
N TYR A 202 6.71 -6.12 32.68
CA TYR A 202 5.41 -6.59 32.17
C TYR A 202 5.55 -7.59 31.02
N LEU A 203 6.49 -7.32 30.10
CA LEU A 203 6.72 -8.15 28.94
C LEU A 203 7.42 -9.45 29.29
N ASP A 204 8.41 -9.44 30.18
CA ASP A 204 9.10 -10.63 30.66
C ASP A 204 8.09 -11.63 31.25
N ASN A 205 7.07 -11.14 31.96
CA ASN A 205 5.98 -11.95 32.50
C ASN A 205 4.99 -12.48 31.43
N ARG A 206 4.95 -11.88 30.23
CA ARG A 206 4.01 -12.23 29.13
C ARG A 206 4.67 -13.02 28.00
N VAL A 207 5.93 -12.74 27.71
CA VAL A 207 6.77 -13.48 26.75
C VAL A 207 6.98 -14.91 27.25
N SER A 208 6.96 -15.13 28.57
CA SER A 208 6.88 -16.46 29.17
C SER A 208 5.65 -17.28 28.77
N SER A 209 4.54 -16.65 28.36
CA SER A 209 3.28 -17.34 28.07
C SER A 209 2.98 -17.51 26.59
N ASP A 210 3.46 -16.62 25.72
CA ASP A 210 3.27 -16.71 24.27
C ASP A 210 4.41 -15.98 23.54
N GLU A 211 4.89 -16.55 22.44
CA GLU A 211 5.95 -16.05 21.55
C GLU A 211 5.50 -14.82 20.74
N HIS A 212 5.09 -13.75 21.43
CA HIS A 212 4.55 -12.56 20.80
C HIS A 212 5.57 -11.44 20.73
N ILE A 213 6.08 -11.21 19.51
CA ILE A 213 6.76 -9.96 19.15
C ILE A 213 5.73 -8.84 19.18
N PHE A 214 5.85 -7.90 20.12
CA PHE A 214 5.07 -6.68 20.03
C PHE A 214 5.71 -5.75 18.99
N LYS A 215 4.92 -5.38 17.99
CA LYS A 215 5.35 -4.57 16.86
C LYS A 215 4.41 -3.38 16.71
N ASN A 216 4.89 -2.19 17.02
CA ASN A 216 4.33 -0.97 16.46
C ASN A 216 5.43 -0.26 15.65
N HIS A 217 5.06 0.69 14.79
CA HIS A 217 6.05 1.39 13.94
C HIS A 217 7.15 2.12 14.73
N ILE A 218 6.89 2.42 16.01
CA ILE A 218 7.71 3.30 16.86
C ILE A 218 8.64 2.52 17.82
N ILE A 219 8.17 1.38 18.34
CA ILE A 219 8.89 0.57 19.34
C ILE A 219 8.74 -0.90 18.97
N SER A 220 9.83 -1.66 19.06
CA SER A 220 9.83 -3.10 18.85
C SER A 220 10.77 -3.78 19.83
N PHE A 221 10.43 -4.98 20.31
CA PHE A 221 11.29 -5.74 21.21
C PHE A 221 11.17 -7.24 20.96
N MET A 222 12.22 -7.98 21.34
CA MET A 222 12.26 -9.44 21.20
C MET A 222 13.14 -10.05 22.31
N PRO A 223 12.75 -11.19 22.91
CA PRO A 223 13.68 -12.00 23.70
C PRO A 223 14.83 -12.46 22.80
N ARG A 224 15.95 -12.88 23.41
CA ARG A 224 17.05 -13.45 22.63
C ARG A 224 16.61 -14.81 22.11
N SER A 225 16.81 -15.13 20.82
CA SER A 225 16.62 -16.52 20.40
C SER A 225 17.78 -17.36 20.94
N THR A 226 17.44 -18.44 21.66
CA THR A 226 18.39 -19.50 22.00
C THR A 226 18.50 -20.43 20.81
N SER A 227 19.60 -20.31 20.05
CA SER A 227 20.03 -21.26 19.03
C SER A 227 21.27 -22.00 19.49
#